data_AF-J3M6U8-F1
#
_entry.id   AF-J3M6U8-F1
#
_cell.length_a   1.000
_cell.length_b   1.000
_cell.length_c   1.000
_cell.angle_alpha   90.00
_cell.angle_beta   90.00
_cell.angle_gamma   90.00
#
_symmetry.space_group_name_H-M   'P 1'
#
loop_
_entity.id
_entity.type
_entity.pdbx_description
1 polymer ?
#
loop_
_entity_poly.entity_id
_entity_poly.type
_entity_poly.pdbx_seq_one_letter_code
_entity_poly.pdbx_strand_id
1 'polypeptide(L)'
;MSFCLGVNPDYTDGGPFINALQVIQLHDSVYNATNFNSSAMGLIARTKFGSAGDVERYPNDTFNRYWQPFPDSKHAVSSTHNVTSADFWNLPPPGVFNTALVAEQDAPLVLEWPQIPLQNDSYYVALYFADTVSNSSRTFNVYINDYSFYEGLTVTSAGLSVFATQWILSGLTRVILTPVSGLPPLINAGEVFGLFPLGGYTFARDARALESIKRSLQNIPDDWNGDPCMPNGYAWSGVTCDKGLKPRVISLNFSSMGLSGYLSSDIASLTALTDISFANNSLSGPIPNLSNLRNLTRLHLQDNKLNGTVPQTLGTLASLRELFLQNNELVGAVPLNLLFKQGLNYQFLPGNNFSPRPPR
;
A
#
# COMPACT_ATOMS: atom_id res chain seq x y z
N MET A 1 3.14 10.90 7.01
CA MET A 1 3.02 10.57 5.58
C MET A 1 4.31 11.01 4.91
N SER A 2 4.97 10.13 4.18
CA SER A 2 6.07 10.50 3.28
C SER A 2 5.53 10.42 1.86
N PHE A 3 5.82 11.43 1.04
CA PHE A 3 5.44 11.46 -0.37
C PHE A 3 6.72 11.51 -1.20
N CYS A 4 6.87 10.58 -2.14
CA CYS A 4 8.05 10.45 -2.99
C CYS A 4 7.61 10.52 -4.45
N LEU A 5 8.35 11.28 -5.26
CA LEU A 5 8.21 11.30 -6.71
C LEU A 5 9.32 10.44 -7.30
N GLY A 6 8.94 9.36 -7.98
CA GLY A 6 9.87 8.48 -8.68
C GLY A 6 9.90 8.77 -10.18
N VAL A 7 11.04 8.50 -10.82
CA VAL A 7 11.18 8.43 -12.28
C VAL A 7 10.94 7.00 -12.72
N ASN A 8 10.25 6.80 -13.84
CA ASN A 8 10.20 5.49 -14.49
C ASN A 8 11.16 5.48 -15.69
N PRO A 9 12.38 4.93 -15.55
CA PRO A 9 13.41 5.03 -16.59
C PRO A 9 13.04 4.31 -17.89
N ASP A 10 12.07 3.38 -17.84
CA ASP A 10 11.62 2.64 -19.02
C ASP A 10 10.66 3.45 -19.91
N TYR A 11 10.06 4.52 -19.38
CA TYR A 11 8.97 5.24 -20.06
C TYR A 11 9.05 6.77 -20.01
N THR A 12 10.03 7.37 -19.33
CA THR A 12 10.11 8.83 -19.18
C THR A 12 11.51 9.40 -19.41
N ASP A 13 11.62 10.37 -20.32
CA ASP A 13 12.86 11.13 -20.58
C ASP A 13 13.04 12.36 -19.65
N GLY A 14 12.00 12.73 -18.89
CA GLY A 14 11.97 13.92 -18.04
C GLY A 14 11.88 13.58 -16.54
N GLY A 15 12.37 14.50 -15.69
CA GLY A 15 12.19 14.40 -14.24
C GLY A 15 10.73 14.55 -13.81
N PRO A 16 10.33 14.02 -12.65
CA PRO A 16 8.96 14.12 -12.18
C PRO A 16 8.71 15.53 -11.66
N PHE A 17 7.52 16.07 -11.90
CA PHE A 17 7.12 17.38 -11.38
C PHE A 17 5.75 17.32 -10.71
N ILE A 18 5.53 18.21 -9.74
CA ILE A 18 4.25 18.42 -9.07
C ILE A 18 4.07 19.92 -8.86
N ASN A 19 2.89 20.46 -9.19
CA ASN A 19 2.62 21.89 -9.03
C ASN A 19 2.20 22.23 -7.60
N ALA A 20 1.38 21.38 -6.99
CA ALA A 20 0.90 21.54 -5.61
C ALA A 20 0.46 20.19 -5.03
N LEU A 21 0.61 20.04 -3.71
CA LEU A 21 0.07 18.93 -2.95
C LEU A 21 -0.82 19.50 -1.84
N GLN A 22 -2.08 19.08 -1.80
CA GLN A 22 -3.00 19.42 -0.73
C GLN A 22 -3.28 18.17 0.10
N VAL A 23 -3.08 18.28 1.42
CA VAL A 23 -3.42 17.23 2.38
C VAL A 23 -4.51 17.77 3.28
N ILE A 24 -5.70 17.18 3.20
CA ILE A 24 -6.85 17.55 4.02
C ILE A 24 -7.14 16.40 4.96
N GLN A 25 -7.23 16.69 6.25
CA GLN A 25 -7.68 15.71 7.23
C GLN A 25 -9.20 15.59 7.15
N LEU A 26 -9.67 14.38 6.84
CA LEU A 26 -11.10 14.05 6.92
C LEU A 26 -11.45 13.67 8.36
N HIS A 27 -12.72 13.81 8.72
CA HIS A 27 -13.21 13.30 10.00
C HIS A 27 -13.30 11.78 9.96
N ASP A 28 -13.12 11.13 11.12
CA ASP A 28 -13.17 9.67 11.24
C ASP A 28 -14.51 9.05 10.80
N SER A 29 -15.59 9.83 10.76
CA SER A 29 -16.89 9.39 10.26
C SER A 29 -16.96 9.27 8.73
N VAL A 30 -16.11 10.00 8.00
CA VAL A 30 -16.16 10.06 6.53
C VAL A 30 -15.46 8.82 5.97
N TYR A 31 -16.20 8.01 5.22
CA TYR A 31 -15.72 6.71 4.68
C TYR A 31 -15.34 5.66 5.75
N ASN A 32 -15.88 5.77 6.97
CA ASN A 32 -15.59 4.89 8.11
C ASN A 32 -15.88 3.40 7.89
N ALA A 33 -16.70 3.06 6.88
CA ALA A 33 -16.95 1.69 6.48
C ALA A 33 -15.76 1.02 5.75
N THR A 34 -14.72 1.78 5.41
CA THR A 34 -13.50 1.28 4.74
C THR A 34 -12.38 1.05 5.75
N ASN A 35 -11.72 -0.11 5.69
CA ASN A 35 -10.54 -0.38 6.50
C ASN A 35 -9.28 0.25 5.88
N PHE A 36 -8.98 1.47 6.30
CA PHE A 36 -7.79 2.21 5.84
C PHE A 36 -6.45 1.68 6.35
N ASN A 37 -6.43 0.66 7.21
CA ASN A 37 -5.20 -0.05 7.56
C ASN A 37 -4.77 -1.05 6.49
N SER A 38 -5.69 -1.48 5.61
CA SER A 38 -5.46 -2.48 4.58
C SER A 38 -5.70 -1.99 3.16
N SER A 39 -6.42 -0.88 3.00
CA SER A 39 -6.81 -0.40 1.67
C SER A 39 -6.81 1.12 1.63
N ALA A 40 -6.37 1.68 0.50
CA ALA A 40 -6.59 3.07 0.13
C ALA A 40 -7.76 3.16 -0.84
N MET A 41 -8.37 4.34 -0.92
CA MET A 41 -9.36 4.66 -1.94
C MET A 41 -8.82 5.70 -2.90
N GLY A 42 -8.94 5.43 -4.20
CA GLY A 42 -8.70 6.41 -5.25
C GLY A 42 -10.02 6.82 -5.89
N LEU A 43 -10.28 8.12 -5.95
CA LEU A 43 -11.52 8.64 -6.52
C LEU A 43 -11.60 8.33 -8.01
N ILE A 44 -12.71 7.72 -8.44
CA ILE A 44 -13.02 7.45 -9.85
C ILE A 44 -14.00 8.51 -10.36
N ALA A 45 -15.09 8.73 -9.62
CA ALA A 45 -16.09 9.74 -9.95
C ALA A 45 -16.78 10.23 -8.68
N ARG A 46 -17.07 11.53 -8.63
CA ARG A 46 -17.95 12.15 -7.63
C ARG A 46 -18.83 13.14 -8.35
N THR A 47 -20.12 12.86 -8.40
CA THR A 47 -21.03 13.50 -9.34
C THR A 47 -22.27 14.04 -8.63
N LYS A 48 -22.69 15.25 -9.01
CA LYS A 48 -24.03 15.80 -8.74
C LYS A 48 -24.88 15.69 -10.01
N PHE A 49 -26.09 15.16 -9.88
CA PHE A 49 -27.01 14.91 -10.98
C PHE A 49 -28.07 16.02 -11.08
N GLY A 50 -28.62 16.23 -12.28
CA GLY A 50 -29.70 17.18 -12.51
C GLY A 50 -29.28 18.66 -12.59
N SER A 51 -27.98 18.94 -12.68
CA SER A 51 -27.47 20.30 -12.88
C SER A 51 -26.26 20.26 -13.81
N ALA A 52 -26.25 21.14 -14.81
CA ALA A 52 -25.06 21.43 -15.64
C ALA A 52 -24.30 22.67 -15.13
N GLY A 53 -24.59 23.13 -13.91
CA GLY A 53 -23.99 24.32 -13.31
C GLY A 53 -22.58 24.08 -12.79
N ASP A 54 -22.12 24.90 -11.84
CA ASP A 54 -20.76 24.79 -11.31
C ASP A 54 -20.54 23.57 -10.42
N VAL A 55 -19.26 23.20 -10.30
CA VAL A 55 -18.75 22.18 -9.36
C VAL A 55 -19.07 22.60 -7.93
N GLU A 56 -19.73 21.71 -7.18
CA GLU A 56 -19.94 21.92 -5.75
C GLU A 56 -18.65 21.59 -4.99
N ARG A 57 -18.16 22.52 -4.16
CA ARG A 57 -16.92 22.39 -3.39
C ARG A 57 -16.91 23.37 -2.21
N TYR A 58 -15.74 23.62 -1.61
CA TYR A 58 -15.58 24.65 -0.58
C TYR A 58 -16.13 26.01 -1.04
N PRO A 59 -16.87 26.78 -0.21
CA PRO A 59 -17.07 26.58 1.23
C PRO A 59 -18.22 25.64 1.62
N ASN A 60 -19.04 25.20 0.67
CA ASN A 60 -20.23 24.40 0.94
C ASN A 60 -19.88 22.95 1.31
N ASP A 61 -18.77 22.43 0.78
CA ASP A 61 -18.15 21.18 1.23
C ASP A 61 -16.96 21.48 2.15
N THR A 62 -17.08 21.15 3.44
CA THR A 62 -16.04 21.38 4.45
C THR A 62 -14.75 20.60 4.19
N PHE A 63 -14.82 19.53 3.41
CA PHE A 63 -13.67 18.70 3.01
C PHE A 63 -13.12 19.12 1.63
N ASN A 64 -13.66 20.17 1.02
CA ASN A 64 -13.28 20.67 -0.30
C ASN A 64 -13.29 19.57 -1.39
N ARG A 65 -14.21 18.61 -1.28
CA ARG A 65 -14.42 17.59 -2.31
C ARG A 65 -15.04 18.22 -3.56
N TYR A 66 -14.63 17.74 -4.73
CA TYR A 66 -15.11 18.23 -6.01
C TYR A 66 -16.29 17.38 -6.48
N TRP A 67 -17.51 17.92 -6.42
CA TRP A 67 -18.70 17.27 -6.98
C TRP A 67 -18.96 17.78 -8.38
N GLN A 68 -18.63 16.94 -9.36
CA GLN A 68 -18.72 17.30 -10.76
C GLN A 68 -20.16 17.21 -11.26
N PRO A 69 -20.65 18.22 -12.00
CA PRO A 69 -21.92 18.13 -12.71
C PRO A 69 -21.94 16.93 -13.67
N PHE A 70 -23.03 16.17 -13.67
CA PHE A 70 -23.26 15.18 -14.73
C PHE A 70 -23.64 15.93 -16.03
N PRO A 71 -23.05 15.58 -17.19
CA PRO A 71 -23.27 16.35 -18.41
C PRO A 71 -24.69 16.20 -18.97
N ASP A 72 -25.40 15.12 -18.66
CA ASP A 72 -26.81 14.99 -19.03
C ASP A 72 -27.72 15.69 -18.00
N SER A 73 -28.57 16.57 -18.52
CA SER A 73 -29.60 17.29 -17.75
C SER A 73 -31.01 17.00 -18.26
N LYS A 74 -31.15 16.01 -19.15
CA LYS A 74 -32.47 15.52 -19.55
C LYS A 74 -33.18 14.98 -18.30
N HIS A 75 -34.41 15.46 -18.08
CA HIS A 75 -35.20 15.16 -16.88
C HIS A 75 -34.61 15.67 -15.55
N ALA A 76 -33.78 16.71 -15.62
CA ALA A 76 -33.35 17.45 -14.44
C ALA A 76 -34.53 18.17 -13.77
N VAL A 77 -34.63 18.02 -12.44
CA VAL A 77 -35.66 18.68 -11.62
C VAL A 77 -34.99 19.36 -10.42
N SER A 78 -35.43 20.58 -10.11
CA SER A 78 -34.99 21.32 -8.92
C SER A 78 -35.80 20.90 -7.69
N SER A 79 -35.12 20.80 -6.55
CA SER A 79 -35.75 20.55 -5.26
C SER A 79 -36.51 21.77 -4.74
N THR A 80 -37.61 21.51 -4.05
CA THR A 80 -38.49 22.53 -3.45
C THR A 80 -38.19 22.79 -1.97
N HIS A 81 -37.27 22.02 -1.39
CA HIS A 81 -36.81 22.15 0.00
C HIS A 81 -35.32 21.89 0.12
N ASN A 82 -34.79 22.24 1.29
CA ASN A 82 -33.39 22.03 1.63
C ASN A 82 -33.19 20.72 2.36
N VAL A 83 -32.11 20.02 2.02
CA VAL A 83 -31.69 18.78 2.67
C VAL A 83 -30.50 19.08 3.59
N THR A 84 -30.54 18.55 4.80
CA THR A 84 -29.45 18.67 5.78
C THR A 84 -28.41 17.57 5.58
N SER A 85 -27.13 17.95 5.52
CA SER A 85 -26.04 17.00 5.33
C SER A 85 -25.79 16.11 6.56
N ALA A 86 -26.24 16.52 7.75
CA ALA A 86 -26.02 15.82 9.01
C ALA A 86 -26.68 14.42 9.06
N ASP A 87 -27.72 14.20 8.24
CA ASP A 87 -28.43 12.92 8.16
C ASP A 87 -27.68 11.87 7.31
N PHE A 88 -26.59 12.28 6.66
CA PHE A 88 -25.77 11.45 5.80
C PHE A 88 -24.41 11.19 6.46
N TRP A 89 -24.02 9.91 6.51
CA TRP A 89 -22.86 9.45 7.25
C TRP A 89 -21.52 10.06 6.79
N ASN A 90 -21.37 10.41 5.50
CA ASN A 90 -20.17 11.03 4.94
C ASN A 90 -20.35 12.52 4.58
N LEU A 91 -21.41 13.16 5.08
CA LEU A 91 -21.63 14.61 5.06
C LEU A 91 -21.49 15.25 3.65
N PRO A 92 -22.18 14.78 2.60
CA PRO A 92 -22.24 15.46 1.31
C PRO A 92 -22.81 16.88 1.49
N PRO A 93 -22.33 17.88 0.73
CA PRO A 93 -22.76 19.26 0.90
C PRO A 93 -24.23 19.41 0.48
N PRO A 94 -25.06 20.21 1.18
CA PRO A 94 -26.49 20.36 0.88
C PRO A 94 -26.80 20.67 -0.60
N GLY A 95 -25.91 21.43 -1.25
CA GLY A 95 -26.06 21.82 -2.66
C GLY A 95 -26.19 20.67 -3.66
N VAL A 96 -25.73 19.46 -3.32
CA VAL A 96 -25.90 18.27 -4.20
C VAL A 96 -27.34 17.79 -4.27
N PHE A 97 -28.19 18.15 -3.29
CA PHE A 97 -29.60 17.77 -3.24
C PHE A 97 -30.53 18.84 -3.81
N ASN A 98 -29.99 19.97 -4.28
CA ASN A 98 -30.79 21.03 -4.91
C ASN A 98 -31.38 20.59 -6.26
N THR A 99 -30.82 19.54 -6.86
CA THR A 99 -31.27 18.98 -8.13
C THR A 99 -31.28 17.46 -8.09
N ALA A 100 -32.03 16.86 -8.99
CA ALA A 100 -32.04 15.42 -9.24
C ALA A 100 -32.27 15.12 -10.73
N LEU A 101 -31.85 13.95 -11.18
CA LEU A 101 -32.41 13.33 -12.39
C LEU A 101 -33.59 12.47 -11.98
N VAL A 102 -34.73 12.65 -12.64
CA VAL A 102 -35.98 11.94 -12.33
C VAL A 102 -36.41 11.10 -13.52
N ALA A 103 -36.87 9.87 -13.28
CA ALA A 103 -37.38 9.02 -14.35
C ALA A 103 -38.66 9.60 -14.97
N GLU A 104 -38.96 9.18 -16.20
CA GLU A 104 -40.31 9.36 -16.77
C GLU A 104 -41.32 8.52 -15.98
N GLN A 105 -42.59 8.89 -16.08
CA GLN A 105 -43.66 8.21 -15.34
C GLN A 105 -43.76 6.74 -15.77
N ASP A 106 -43.79 5.85 -14.77
CA ASP A 106 -43.83 4.38 -14.94
C ASP A 106 -42.64 3.78 -15.72
N ALA A 107 -41.57 4.53 -15.94
CA ALA A 107 -40.36 4.09 -16.62
C ALA A 107 -39.17 3.95 -15.64
N PRO A 108 -38.21 3.04 -15.90
CA PRO A 108 -36.97 2.99 -15.15
C PRO A 108 -36.06 4.17 -15.51
N LEU A 109 -35.31 4.68 -14.53
CA LEU A 109 -34.19 5.59 -14.79
C LEU A 109 -32.94 4.76 -15.06
N VAL A 110 -32.34 4.91 -16.23
CA VAL A 110 -31.11 4.19 -16.62
C VAL A 110 -30.01 5.21 -16.86
N LEU A 111 -28.91 5.08 -16.11
CA LEU A 111 -27.78 6.01 -16.16
C LEU A 111 -26.49 5.24 -16.42
N GLU A 112 -25.76 5.60 -17.46
CA GLU A 112 -24.38 5.13 -17.64
C GLU A 112 -23.46 6.00 -16.79
N TRP A 113 -23.07 5.49 -15.62
CA TRP A 113 -22.25 6.21 -14.66
C TRP A 113 -21.40 5.24 -13.83
N PRO A 114 -20.08 5.49 -13.70
CA PRO A 114 -19.34 6.63 -14.27
C PRO A 114 -19.16 6.57 -15.79
N GLN A 115 -18.91 7.70 -16.45
CA GLN A 115 -18.76 7.82 -17.92
C GLN A 115 -17.40 7.32 -18.45
N ILE A 116 -16.75 6.42 -17.70
CA ILE A 116 -15.48 5.80 -18.07
C ILE A 116 -15.59 4.30 -17.81
N PRO A 117 -15.03 3.45 -18.69
CA PRO A 117 -14.98 2.03 -18.44
C PRO A 117 -14.07 1.73 -17.25
N LEU A 118 -14.55 0.87 -16.36
CA LEU A 118 -13.84 0.45 -15.15
C LEU A 118 -13.02 -0.81 -15.41
N GLN A 119 -11.91 -0.94 -14.69
CA GLN A 119 -11.15 -2.19 -14.66
C GLN A 119 -11.94 -3.25 -13.88
N ASN A 120 -11.66 -4.52 -14.11
CA ASN A 120 -12.28 -5.59 -13.33
C ASN A 120 -11.65 -5.63 -11.93
N ASP A 121 -12.29 -4.94 -10.98
CA ASP A 121 -11.79 -4.79 -9.62
C ASP A 121 -12.93 -4.49 -8.63
N SER A 122 -12.60 -4.37 -7.35
CA SER A 122 -13.49 -4.00 -6.27
C SER A 122 -13.57 -2.48 -6.11
N TYR A 123 -14.80 -1.97 -6.05
CA TYR A 123 -15.10 -0.55 -5.93
C TYR A 123 -15.93 -0.25 -4.69
N TYR A 124 -15.66 0.90 -4.09
CA TYR A 124 -16.58 1.54 -3.18
C TYR A 124 -17.59 2.34 -4.01
N VAL A 125 -18.89 2.11 -3.82
CA VAL A 125 -19.96 2.84 -4.51
C VAL A 125 -20.93 3.41 -3.48
N ALA A 126 -21.24 4.70 -3.58
CA ALA A 126 -22.30 5.33 -2.80
C ALA A 126 -23.23 6.13 -3.71
N LEU A 127 -24.54 5.99 -3.47
CA LEU A 127 -25.60 6.68 -4.20
C LEU A 127 -26.45 7.48 -3.21
N TYR A 128 -26.78 8.72 -3.59
CA TYR A 128 -27.44 9.68 -2.72
C TYR A 128 -28.80 10.07 -3.28
N PHE A 129 -29.80 10.03 -2.40
CA PHE A 129 -31.19 10.21 -2.75
C PHE A 129 -31.86 11.15 -1.74
N ALA A 130 -32.62 12.10 -2.23
CA ALA A 130 -33.55 12.91 -1.47
C ALA A 130 -34.70 13.30 -2.38
N ASP A 131 -35.92 13.15 -1.89
CA ASP A 131 -37.07 13.58 -2.67
C ASP A 131 -36.94 15.09 -2.99
N THR A 132 -37.40 15.51 -4.18
CA THR A 132 -37.41 16.92 -4.58
C THR A 132 -38.66 17.65 -4.09
N VAL A 133 -39.68 16.91 -3.63
CA VAL A 133 -40.95 17.44 -3.14
C VAL A 133 -41.08 17.19 -1.64
N SER A 134 -41.42 18.23 -0.90
CA SER A 134 -41.65 18.15 0.55
C SER A 134 -42.80 17.21 0.92
N ASN A 135 -42.67 16.49 2.03
CA ASN A 135 -43.70 15.57 2.55
C ASN A 135 -44.15 14.48 1.55
N SER A 136 -43.28 14.14 0.60
CA SER A 136 -43.51 13.06 -0.36
C SER A 136 -42.55 11.91 -0.10
N SER A 137 -42.90 10.76 -0.69
CA SER A 137 -42.04 9.60 -0.68
C SER A 137 -42.19 8.82 -1.98
N ARG A 138 -41.14 8.07 -2.30
CA ARG A 138 -41.11 7.17 -3.44
C ARG A 138 -40.33 5.93 -3.09
N THR A 139 -40.77 4.80 -3.62
CA THR A 139 -40.15 3.50 -3.42
C THR A 139 -39.73 2.92 -4.76
N PHE A 140 -38.47 2.51 -4.87
CA PHE A 140 -37.90 1.93 -6.06
C PHE A 140 -36.78 0.95 -5.73
N ASN A 141 -36.47 0.05 -6.67
CA ASN A 141 -35.28 -0.81 -6.55
C ASN A 141 -34.10 -0.16 -7.27
N VAL A 142 -32.91 -0.39 -6.75
CA VAL A 142 -31.64 0.08 -7.29
C VAL A 142 -30.85 -1.13 -7.78
N TYR A 143 -30.45 -1.10 -9.04
CA TYR A 143 -29.55 -2.08 -9.63
C TYR A 143 -28.29 -1.37 -10.12
N ILE A 144 -27.17 -2.06 -10.00
CA ILE A 144 -25.93 -1.68 -10.65
C ILE A 144 -25.58 -2.79 -11.65
N ASN A 145 -25.54 -2.42 -12.92
CA ASN A 145 -25.63 -3.34 -14.05
C ASN A 145 -26.89 -4.21 -13.90
N ASP A 146 -26.73 -5.53 -13.98
CA ASP A 146 -27.84 -6.49 -13.90
C ASP A 146 -27.97 -7.08 -12.47
N TYR A 147 -27.29 -6.50 -11.47
CA TYR A 147 -27.26 -6.99 -10.09
C TYR A 147 -28.02 -6.07 -9.14
N SER A 148 -28.78 -6.68 -8.23
CA SER A 148 -29.57 -5.98 -7.20
C SER A 148 -28.64 -5.31 -6.19
N PHE A 149 -28.69 -3.98 -6.12
CA PHE A 149 -27.91 -3.17 -5.18
C PHE A 149 -28.71 -2.84 -3.92
N TYR A 150 -30.00 -2.54 -4.10
CA TYR A 150 -30.95 -2.35 -3.00
C TYR A 150 -32.39 -2.58 -3.48
N GLU A 151 -33.19 -3.34 -2.73
CA GLU A 151 -34.60 -3.59 -3.05
C GLU A 151 -35.52 -2.86 -2.06
N GLY A 152 -36.59 -2.25 -2.59
CA GLY A 152 -37.59 -1.55 -1.78
C GLY A 152 -37.09 -0.26 -1.14
N LEU A 153 -36.16 0.47 -1.77
CA LEU A 153 -35.60 1.71 -1.22
C LEU A 153 -36.69 2.78 -1.15
N THR A 154 -37.06 3.19 0.06
CA THR A 154 -38.05 4.27 0.28
C THR A 154 -37.34 5.57 0.60
N VAL A 155 -37.42 6.53 -0.32
CA VAL A 155 -36.79 7.85 -0.23
C VAL A 155 -37.84 8.88 0.17
N THR A 156 -37.49 9.75 1.12
CA THR A 156 -38.30 10.89 1.57
C THR A 156 -37.55 12.21 1.36
N SER A 157 -38.18 13.33 1.73
CA SER A 157 -37.54 14.66 1.71
C SER A 157 -36.32 14.80 2.63
N ALA A 158 -36.17 13.95 3.65
CA ALA A 158 -34.98 13.93 4.51
C ALA A 158 -33.74 13.39 3.79
N GLY A 159 -33.97 12.55 2.78
CA GLY A 159 -32.93 11.88 2.04
C GLY A 159 -32.23 10.74 2.79
N LEU A 160 -31.44 9.99 2.05
CA LEU A 160 -30.64 8.87 2.52
C LEU A 160 -29.53 8.56 1.52
N SER A 161 -28.62 7.69 1.93
CA SER A 161 -27.62 7.11 1.03
C SER A 161 -27.62 5.60 1.15
N VAL A 162 -27.33 4.92 0.06
CA VAL A 162 -27.01 3.48 0.03
C VAL A 162 -25.62 3.32 -0.56
N PHE A 163 -24.85 2.40 0.02
CA PHE A 163 -23.47 2.20 -0.38
C PHE A 163 -23.03 0.75 -0.26
N ALA A 164 -22.01 0.39 -1.04
CA ALA A 164 -21.28 -0.86 -0.92
C ALA A 164 -19.79 -0.54 -0.81
N THR A 165 -19.10 -1.23 0.10
CA THR A 165 -17.67 -1.03 0.31
C THR A 165 -16.81 -1.86 -0.63
N GLN A 166 -17.34 -2.96 -1.18
CA GLN A 166 -16.64 -3.90 -2.06
C GLN A 166 -17.59 -4.43 -3.14
N TRP A 167 -17.87 -3.61 -4.15
CA TRP A 167 -18.70 -3.97 -5.29
C TRP A 167 -17.84 -4.23 -6.52
N ILE A 168 -17.98 -5.40 -7.14
CA ILE A 168 -17.18 -5.76 -8.31
C ILE A 168 -17.78 -5.06 -9.54
N LEU A 169 -16.97 -4.25 -10.23
CA LEU A 169 -17.35 -3.60 -11.48
C LEU A 169 -16.32 -3.92 -12.56
N SER A 170 -16.74 -3.86 -13.82
CA SER A 170 -15.86 -3.97 -14.98
C SER A 170 -16.56 -3.37 -16.20
N GLY A 171 -15.80 -2.72 -17.08
CA GLY A 171 -16.34 -2.07 -18.28
C GLY A 171 -17.27 -0.91 -17.95
N LEU A 172 -18.22 -0.62 -18.84
CA LEU A 172 -19.22 0.42 -18.64
C LEU A 172 -20.21 -0.01 -17.56
N THR A 173 -20.51 0.91 -16.64
CA THR A 173 -21.40 0.66 -15.51
C THR A 173 -22.72 1.40 -15.70
N ARG A 174 -23.83 0.71 -15.46
CA ARG A 174 -25.17 1.27 -15.50
C ARG A 174 -25.78 1.28 -14.11
N VAL A 175 -26.32 2.42 -13.67
CA VAL A 175 -27.20 2.51 -12.50
C VAL A 175 -28.64 2.52 -13.01
N ILE A 176 -29.45 1.57 -12.54
CA ILE A 176 -30.82 1.37 -12.99
C ILE A 176 -31.75 1.49 -11.79
N LEU A 177 -32.69 2.42 -11.84
CA LEU A 177 -33.71 2.60 -10.81
C LEU A 177 -35.06 2.20 -11.37
N THR A 178 -35.73 1.24 -10.73
CA THR A 178 -37.03 0.72 -11.21
C THR A 178 -38.15 1.09 -10.24
N PRO A 179 -39.25 1.71 -10.69
CA PRO A 179 -40.34 2.12 -9.81
C PRO A 179 -40.99 0.92 -9.11
N VAL A 180 -41.34 1.10 -7.84
CA VAL A 180 -42.16 0.14 -7.07
C VAL A 180 -43.48 0.79 -6.66
N SER A 181 -43.42 1.97 -6.02
CA SER A 181 -44.62 2.73 -5.65
C SER A 181 -44.32 4.21 -5.40
N GLY A 182 -45.32 5.07 -5.56
CA GLY A 182 -45.19 6.52 -5.32
C GLY A 182 -44.71 7.27 -6.57
N LEU A 183 -43.88 8.29 -6.37
CA LEU A 183 -43.34 9.10 -7.47
C LEU A 183 -42.27 8.33 -8.28
N PRO A 184 -41.96 8.75 -9.53
CA PRO A 184 -40.93 8.11 -10.35
C PRO A 184 -39.56 8.09 -9.66
N PRO A 185 -38.67 7.11 -9.89
CA PRO A 185 -37.35 7.08 -9.27
C PRO A 185 -36.52 8.34 -9.55
N LEU A 186 -35.59 8.67 -8.66
CA LEU A 186 -34.66 9.79 -8.85
C LEU A 186 -33.27 9.45 -8.33
N ILE A 187 -32.29 10.27 -8.68
CA ILE A 187 -30.96 10.30 -8.04
C ILE A 187 -30.43 11.73 -7.96
N ASN A 188 -29.78 12.09 -6.85
CA ASN A 188 -29.22 13.42 -6.63
C ASN A 188 -27.70 13.44 -6.83
N ALA A 189 -27.00 12.43 -6.32
CA ALA A 189 -25.55 12.36 -6.43
C ALA A 189 -25.03 10.93 -6.38
N GLY A 190 -23.75 10.75 -6.70
CA GLY A 190 -23.05 9.47 -6.55
C GLY A 190 -21.54 9.64 -6.37
N GLU A 191 -20.92 8.66 -5.71
CA GLU A 191 -19.47 8.51 -5.62
C GLU A 191 -19.03 7.08 -5.98
N VAL A 192 -17.94 6.96 -6.73
CA VAL A 192 -17.22 5.70 -6.98
C VAL A 192 -15.75 5.90 -6.65
N PHE A 193 -15.18 4.96 -5.89
CA PHE A 193 -13.75 4.86 -5.64
C PHE A 193 -13.24 3.47 -6.01
N GLY A 194 -12.05 3.40 -6.60
CA GLY A 194 -11.30 2.16 -6.69
C GLY A 194 -10.68 1.85 -5.33
N LEU A 195 -10.72 0.58 -4.93
CA LEU A 195 -10.04 0.12 -3.73
C LEU A 195 -8.66 -0.42 -4.08
N PHE A 196 -7.64 0.24 -3.53
CA PHE A 196 -6.26 -0.18 -3.71
C PHE A 196 -5.83 -0.89 -2.43
N PRO A 197 -5.48 -2.17 -2.47
CA PRO A 197 -4.84 -2.78 -1.31
C PRO A 197 -3.58 -1.99 -1.01
N LEU A 198 -3.44 -1.50 0.23
CA LEU A 198 -2.17 -0.96 0.66
C LEU A 198 -1.17 -2.11 0.57
N GLY A 199 -0.08 -1.90 -0.16
CA GLY A 199 1.04 -2.84 -0.14
C GLY A 199 1.38 -3.16 1.31
N GLY A 200 1.84 -4.40 1.54
CA GLY A 200 2.47 -4.72 2.81
C GLY A 200 3.55 -3.69 3.19
N TYR A 201 3.99 -3.73 4.43
CA TYR A 201 5.20 -3.01 4.84
C TYR A 201 6.17 -4.01 5.40
N THR A 202 7.47 -3.81 5.15
CA THR A 202 8.51 -4.64 5.75
C THR A 202 8.27 -4.73 7.24
N PHE A 203 8.39 -5.93 7.79
CA PHE A 203 8.21 -6.13 9.22
C PHE A 203 9.08 -5.16 10.00
N ALA A 204 8.47 -4.37 10.89
CA ALA A 204 9.10 -3.16 11.42
C ALA A 204 10.45 -3.39 12.11
N ARG A 205 10.69 -4.58 12.67
CA ARG A 205 12.00 -4.96 13.22
C ARG A 205 13.06 -5.06 12.13
N ASP A 206 12.71 -5.68 11.01
CA ASP A 206 13.63 -5.89 9.90
C ASP A 206 13.96 -4.55 9.22
N ALA A 207 12.94 -3.70 9.01
CA ALA A 207 13.14 -2.35 8.48
C ALA A 207 14.08 -1.51 9.35
N ARG A 208 13.88 -1.52 10.68
CA ARG A 208 14.77 -0.80 11.61
C ARG A 208 16.19 -1.37 11.62
N ALA A 209 16.34 -2.69 11.54
CA ALA A 209 17.65 -3.33 11.51
C ALA A 209 18.41 -2.96 10.23
N LEU A 210 17.74 -2.94 9.07
CA LEU A 210 18.35 -2.51 7.82
C LEU A 210 18.72 -1.02 7.82
N GLU A 211 17.91 -0.15 8.42
CA GLU A 211 18.28 1.26 8.62
C GLU A 211 19.52 1.43 9.51
N SER A 212 19.69 0.59 10.53
CA SER A 212 20.91 0.57 11.35
C SER A 212 22.12 0.08 10.55
N ILE A 213 21.96 -1.01 9.79
CA ILE A 213 23.02 -1.54 8.90
C ILE A 213 23.43 -0.47 7.88
N LYS A 214 22.47 0.19 7.24
CA LYS A 214 22.69 1.30 6.31
C LYS A 214 23.59 2.38 6.91
N ARG A 215 23.38 2.76 8.17
CA ARG A 215 24.19 3.77 8.87
C ARG A 215 25.61 3.30 9.20
N SER A 216 25.84 2.00 9.30
CA SER A 216 27.18 1.42 9.55
C SER A 216 28.02 1.24 8.29
N LEU A 217 27.41 1.38 7.11
CA LEU A 217 28.03 1.20 5.81
C LEU A 217 28.29 2.52 5.10
N GLN A 218 29.26 2.51 4.19
CA GLN A 218 29.59 3.58 3.25
C GLN A 218 29.53 3.03 1.82
N ASN A 219 29.35 3.92 0.84
CA ASN A 219 29.14 3.58 -0.58
C ASN A 219 27.92 2.67 -0.79
N ILE A 220 26.84 2.91 -0.04
CA ILE A 220 25.59 2.16 -0.19
C ILE A 220 24.92 2.45 -1.53
N PRO A 221 24.10 1.52 -2.06
CA PRO A 221 23.26 1.77 -3.24
C PRO A 221 22.28 2.93 -3.04
N ASP A 222 22.03 3.68 -4.11
CA ASP A 222 21.15 4.85 -4.09
C ASP A 222 19.66 4.50 -3.83
N ASP A 223 19.27 3.26 -4.12
CA ASP A 223 17.89 2.76 -3.95
C ASP A 223 17.58 2.31 -2.52
N TRP A 224 18.54 2.40 -1.58
CA TRP A 224 18.30 2.14 -0.15
C TRP A 224 17.53 3.29 0.52
N ASN A 225 16.35 3.60 0.01
CA ASN A 225 15.45 4.61 0.56
C ASN A 225 14.03 4.06 0.64
N GLY A 226 13.27 4.46 1.66
CA GLY A 226 11.91 3.97 1.88
C GLY A 226 11.83 2.58 2.52
N ASP A 227 10.84 1.78 2.12
CA ASP A 227 10.60 0.45 2.68
C ASP A 227 11.51 -0.61 2.03
N PRO A 228 12.28 -1.41 2.78
CA PRO A 228 13.29 -2.29 2.19
C PRO A 228 12.79 -3.41 1.30
N CYS A 229 11.53 -3.83 1.45
CA CYS A 229 10.93 -4.93 0.69
C CYS A 229 9.82 -4.46 -0.24
N MET A 230 9.41 -3.19 -0.18
CA MET A 230 8.19 -2.70 -0.82
C MET A 230 8.42 -1.43 -1.64
N PRO A 231 7.76 -1.30 -2.81
CA PRO A 231 6.72 -2.20 -3.34
C PRO A 231 7.26 -3.56 -3.83
N ASN A 232 6.38 -4.58 -3.92
CA ASN A 232 6.78 -5.91 -4.40
C ASN A 232 7.46 -5.81 -5.77
N GLY A 233 8.66 -6.39 -5.89
CA GLY A 233 9.49 -6.29 -7.09
C GLY A 233 10.50 -5.13 -7.08
N TYR A 234 10.44 -4.26 -6.06
CA TYR A 234 11.31 -3.09 -5.88
C TYR A 234 11.93 -3.06 -4.48
N ALA A 235 12.30 -4.22 -3.95
CA ALA A 235 13.10 -4.30 -2.74
C ALA A 235 14.47 -3.62 -2.95
N TRP A 236 15.09 -3.13 -1.88
CA TRP A 236 16.43 -2.54 -1.94
C TRP A 236 17.42 -3.48 -2.64
N SER A 237 18.31 -2.93 -3.45
CA SER A 237 19.35 -3.68 -4.15
C SER A 237 20.14 -4.55 -3.17
N GLY A 238 20.15 -5.86 -3.42
CA GLY A 238 20.79 -6.89 -2.60
C GLY A 238 19.95 -7.44 -1.44
N VAL A 239 18.75 -6.88 -1.19
CA VAL A 239 17.79 -7.37 -0.20
C VAL A 239 16.76 -8.27 -0.88
N THR A 240 16.55 -9.47 -0.34
CA THR A 240 15.46 -10.37 -0.77
C THR A 240 14.51 -10.62 0.39
N CYS A 241 13.21 -10.52 0.11
CA CYS A 241 12.16 -10.68 1.11
C CYS A 241 11.17 -11.80 0.76
N ASP A 242 10.48 -12.33 1.77
CA ASP A 242 9.38 -13.27 1.55
C ASP A 242 8.13 -12.58 0.96
N LYS A 243 7.15 -13.37 0.51
CA LYS A 243 5.94 -12.88 -0.18
C LYS A 243 4.76 -12.59 0.78
N GLY A 244 5.05 -12.24 2.04
CA GLY A 244 4.02 -11.96 3.05
C GLY A 244 3.40 -10.57 2.92
N LEU A 245 2.25 -10.35 3.58
CA LEU A 245 1.66 -9.00 3.78
C LEU A 245 2.53 -8.11 4.68
N LYS A 246 3.43 -8.70 5.45
CA LYS A 246 4.48 -8.00 6.21
C LYS A 246 5.80 -8.66 5.89
N PRO A 247 6.40 -8.35 4.72
CA PRO A 247 7.53 -9.10 4.23
C PRO A 247 8.67 -9.11 5.24
N ARG A 248 9.28 -10.28 5.42
CA ARG A 248 10.49 -10.49 6.22
C ARG A 248 11.70 -10.54 5.31
N VAL A 249 12.83 -10.04 5.80
CA VAL A 249 14.10 -10.10 5.06
C VAL A 249 14.71 -11.49 5.21
N ILE A 250 14.88 -12.20 4.10
CA ILE A 250 15.32 -13.61 4.07
C ILE A 250 16.73 -13.80 3.51
N SER A 251 17.21 -12.87 2.70
CA SER A 251 18.58 -12.91 2.16
C SER A 251 19.15 -11.52 1.97
N LEU A 252 20.45 -11.39 2.29
CA LEU A 252 21.27 -10.21 2.03
C LEU A 252 22.44 -10.62 1.13
N ASN A 253 22.50 -10.09 -0.08
CA ASN A 253 23.62 -10.31 -1.00
C ASN A 253 24.17 -8.96 -1.46
N PHE A 254 25.28 -8.57 -0.86
CA PHE A 254 25.98 -7.34 -1.16
C PHE A 254 27.41 -7.60 -1.63
N SER A 255 27.62 -8.72 -2.29
CA SER A 255 28.95 -9.14 -2.73
C SER A 255 29.47 -8.21 -3.82
N SER A 256 30.74 -7.81 -3.76
CA SER A 256 31.40 -6.98 -4.80
C SER A 256 30.73 -5.62 -5.06
N MET A 257 30.16 -5.00 -4.02
CA MET A 257 29.46 -3.71 -4.14
C MET A 257 30.35 -2.50 -3.79
N GLY A 258 31.63 -2.71 -3.46
CA GLY A 258 32.52 -1.61 -3.08
C GLY A 258 32.20 -1.02 -1.70
N LEU A 259 31.48 -1.76 -0.87
CA LEU A 259 31.07 -1.31 0.46
C LEU A 259 32.27 -1.18 1.40
N SER A 260 32.27 -0.13 2.21
CA SER A 260 33.21 0.05 3.33
C SER A 260 32.45 0.36 4.63
N GLY A 261 33.14 0.38 5.76
CA GLY A 261 32.52 0.55 7.09
C GLY A 261 32.65 -0.71 7.93
N TYR A 262 31.60 -1.10 8.65
CA TYR A 262 31.57 -2.28 9.51
C TYR A 262 30.21 -2.97 9.52
N LEU A 263 30.18 -4.24 9.96
CA LEU A 263 28.93 -4.99 10.11
C LEU A 263 28.26 -4.68 11.46
N SER A 264 27.16 -3.93 11.44
CA SER A 264 26.35 -3.65 12.64
C SER A 264 25.83 -4.93 13.30
N SER A 265 25.83 -4.97 14.64
CA SER A 265 25.25 -6.09 15.40
C SER A 265 23.74 -6.25 15.23
N ASP A 266 23.06 -5.21 14.74
CA ASP A 266 21.62 -5.24 14.50
C ASP A 266 21.20 -6.20 13.39
N ILE A 267 22.15 -6.67 12.57
CA ILE A 267 21.92 -7.77 11.62
C ILE A 267 21.37 -9.02 12.32
N ALA A 268 21.69 -9.25 13.59
CA ALA A 268 21.16 -10.36 14.38
C ALA A 268 19.64 -10.23 14.68
N SER A 269 19.05 -9.06 14.44
CA SER A 269 17.60 -8.82 14.57
C SER A 269 16.80 -9.34 13.37
N LEU A 270 17.47 -9.63 12.24
CA LEU A 270 16.86 -10.14 11.01
C LEU A 270 16.66 -11.65 11.07
N THR A 271 15.81 -12.10 12.00
CA THR A 271 15.71 -13.51 12.40
C THR A 271 15.19 -14.46 11.31
N ALA A 272 14.68 -13.93 10.20
CA ALA A 272 14.24 -14.72 9.05
C ALA A 272 15.37 -15.00 8.05
N LEU A 273 16.57 -14.42 8.23
CA LEU A 273 17.68 -14.61 7.31
C LEU A 273 18.11 -16.07 7.18
N THR A 274 18.27 -16.45 5.92
CA THR A 274 18.79 -17.74 5.48
C THR A 274 20.16 -17.62 4.82
N ASP A 275 20.45 -16.46 4.23
CA ASP A 275 21.68 -16.20 3.49
C ASP A 275 22.21 -14.79 3.78
N ILE A 276 23.50 -14.70 4.09
CA ILE A 276 24.24 -13.44 4.22
C ILE A 276 25.52 -13.56 3.38
N SER A 277 25.65 -12.67 2.40
CA SER A 277 26.89 -12.50 1.64
C SER A 277 27.29 -11.03 1.59
N PHE A 278 28.47 -10.73 2.13
CA PHE A 278 29.16 -9.44 2.00
C PHE A 278 30.56 -9.64 1.38
N ALA A 279 30.76 -10.74 0.65
CA ALA A 279 32.05 -11.11 0.09
C ALA A 279 32.64 -10.04 -0.84
N ASN A 280 33.96 -9.93 -0.88
CA ASN A 280 34.69 -9.03 -1.79
C ASN A 280 34.28 -7.55 -1.62
N ASN A 281 34.46 -7.03 -0.42
CA ASN A 281 34.24 -5.63 -0.07
C ASN A 281 35.41 -5.09 0.77
N SER A 282 35.28 -3.87 1.30
CA SER A 282 36.27 -3.24 2.19
C SER A 282 35.72 -3.08 3.62
N LEU A 283 34.93 -4.04 4.10
CA LEU A 283 34.37 -4.01 5.45
C LEU A 283 35.45 -4.30 6.49
N SER A 284 35.38 -3.60 7.62
CA SER A 284 36.35 -3.65 8.71
C SER A 284 35.66 -3.87 10.06
N GLY A 285 36.46 -4.10 11.11
CA GLY A 285 35.94 -4.39 12.45
C GLY A 285 35.58 -5.87 12.66
N PRO A 286 35.05 -6.21 13.85
CA PRO A 286 34.80 -7.61 14.22
C PRO A 286 33.53 -8.17 13.57
N ILE A 287 33.49 -9.49 13.41
CA ILE A 287 32.27 -10.21 13.07
C ILE A 287 31.29 -10.09 14.26
N PRO A 288 30.08 -9.52 14.08
CA PRO A 288 29.13 -9.36 15.17
C PRO A 288 28.57 -10.72 15.65
N ASN A 289 27.94 -10.73 16.81
CA ASN A 289 27.28 -11.93 17.30
C ASN A 289 26.00 -12.22 16.51
N LEU A 290 25.98 -13.34 15.77
CA LEU A 290 24.85 -13.76 14.93
C LEU A 290 23.99 -14.87 15.57
N SER A 291 24.09 -15.12 16.88
CA SER A 291 23.45 -16.26 17.56
C SER A 291 21.93 -16.36 17.39
N ASN A 292 21.26 -15.25 17.08
CA ASN A 292 19.81 -15.18 16.91
C ASN A 292 19.34 -15.61 15.50
N LEU A 293 20.25 -15.76 14.54
CA LEU A 293 19.93 -16.10 13.16
C LEU A 293 19.80 -17.63 12.98
N ARG A 294 18.80 -18.21 13.64
CA ARG A 294 18.60 -19.68 13.71
C ARG A 294 18.38 -20.35 12.36
N ASN A 295 17.91 -19.59 11.37
CA ASN A 295 17.65 -20.05 10.01
C ASN A 295 18.86 -19.85 9.07
N LEU A 296 19.94 -19.23 9.53
CA LEU A 296 21.09 -18.92 8.69
C LEU A 296 21.77 -20.20 8.19
N THR A 297 21.86 -20.32 6.88
CA THR A 297 22.47 -21.46 6.18
C THR A 297 23.81 -21.10 5.55
N ARG A 298 23.95 -19.88 5.02
CA ARG A 298 25.19 -19.41 4.39
C ARG A 298 25.64 -18.08 5.00
N LEU A 299 26.92 -18.03 5.36
CA LEU A 299 27.60 -16.82 5.79
C LEU A 299 28.91 -16.65 5.01
N HIS A 300 28.91 -15.73 4.07
CA HIS A 300 30.06 -15.44 3.20
C HIS A 300 30.57 -14.02 3.50
N LEU A 301 31.74 -13.94 4.13
CA LEU A 301 32.39 -12.69 4.53
C LEU A 301 33.85 -12.62 4.03
N GLN A 302 34.24 -13.51 3.11
CA GLN A 302 35.60 -13.56 2.56
C GLN A 302 35.96 -12.27 1.80
N ASP A 303 37.26 -12.05 1.60
CA ASP A 303 37.80 -10.94 0.81
C ASP A 303 37.32 -9.58 1.37
N ASN A 304 37.62 -9.33 2.64
CA ASN A 304 37.31 -8.10 3.37
C ASN A 304 38.51 -7.73 4.28
N LYS A 305 38.31 -6.77 5.20
CA LYS A 305 39.29 -6.34 6.21
C LYS A 305 38.77 -6.60 7.63
N LEU A 306 37.96 -7.64 7.81
CA LEU A 306 37.37 -7.97 9.11
C LEU A 306 38.45 -8.45 10.07
N ASN A 307 38.42 -7.99 11.31
CA ASN A 307 39.45 -8.27 12.30
C ASN A 307 38.88 -8.86 13.60
N GLY A 308 39.72 -9.06 14.61
CA GLY A 308 39.31 -9.70 15.85
C GLY A 308 39.19 -11.22 15.72
N THR A 309 38.39 -11.85 16.58
CA THR A 309 38.28 -13.33 16.66
C THR A 309 37.00 -13.82 16.01
N VAL A 310 36.99 -15.09 15.58
CA VAL A 310 35.77 -15.75 15.07
C VAL A 310 34.82 -16.01 16.24
N PRO A 311 33.58 -15.48 16.25
CA PRO A 311 32.65 -15.67 17.36
C PRO A 311 32.28 -17.14 17.54
N GLN A 312 32.49 -17.69 18.74
CA GLN A 312 32.10 -19.07 19.07
C GLN A 312 30.60 -19.32 18.90
N THR A 313 29.78 -18.27 18.98
CA THR A 313 28.33 -18.34 18.80
C THR A 313 27.93 -18.80 17.39
N LEU A 314 28.76 -18.63 16.36
CA LEU A 314 28.49 -19.15 15.02
C LEU A 314 28.33 -20.67 15.01
N GLY A 315 29.07 -21.40 15.87
CA GLY A 315 28.94 -22.86 15.98
C GLY A 315 27.60 -23.31 16.57
N THR A 316 26.86 -22.41 17.22
CA THR A 316 25.53 -22.69 17.79
C THR A 316 24.39 -22.63 16.77
N LEU A 317 24.67 -22.16 15.55
CA LEU A 317 23.69 -22.07 14.47
C LEU A 317 23.47 -23.47 13.87
N ALA A 318 22.34 -24.09 14.18
CA ALA A 318 22.03 -25.46 13.76
C ALA A 318 21.93 -25.60 12.23
N SER A 319 21.40 -24.58 11.57
CA SER A 319 21.15 -24.55 10.13
C SER A 319 22.35 -24.16 9.28
N LEU A 320 23.46 -23.70 9.89
CA LEU A 320 24.63 -23.22 9.15
C LEU A 320 25.28 -24.39 8.39
N ARG A 321 25.51 -24.17 7.09
CA ARG A 321 26.10 -25.12 6.15
C ARG A 321 27.31 -24.56 5.42
N GLU A 322 27.39 -23.26 5.23
CA GLU A 322 28.52 -22.60 4.57
C GLU A 322 29.06 -21.44 5.41
N LEU A 323 30.38 -21.41 5.63
CA LEU A 323 31.08 -20.36 6.36
C LEU A 323 32.41 -20.01 5.70
N PHE A 324 32.46 -18.91 4.96
CA PHE A 324 33.67 -18.46 4.26
C PHE A 324 34.17 -17.15 4.85
N LEU A 325 35.39 -17.18 5.39
CA LEU A 325 36.03 -16.07 6.11
C LEU A 325 37.47 -15.81 5.64
N GLN A 326 37.97 -16.53 4.63
CA GLN A 326 39.32 -16.34 4.09
C GLN A 326 39.57 -14.90 3.60
N ASN A 327 40.83 -14.49 3.53
CA ASN A 327 41.25 -13.16 3.06
C ASN A 327 40.60 -12.03 3.87
N ASN A 328 40.89 -12.02 5.17
CA ASN A 328 40.52 -11.01 6.15
C ASN A 328 41.72 -10.70 7.08
N GLU A 329 41.48 -10.07 8.22
CA GLU A 329 42.50 -9.76 9.24
C GLU A 329 42.17 -10.47 10.58
N LEU A 330 41.51 -11.63 10.52
CA LEU A 330 41.07 -12.37 11.70
C LEU A 330 42.26 -13.02 12.43
N VAL A 331 42.17 -13.04 13.75
CA VAL A 331 43.21 -13.52 14.68
C VAL A 331 42.64 -14.51 15.70
N GLY A 332 43.54 -15.10 16.50
CA GLY A 332 43.18 -16.04 17.57
C GLY A 332 42.91 -17.45 17.05
N ALA A 333 42.31 -18.29 17.89
CA ALA A 333 41.96 -19.66 17.53
C ALA A 333 40.58 -19.72 16.87
N VAL A 334 40.42 -20.56 15.85
CA VAL A 334 39.09 -20.89 15.32
C VAL A 334 38.34 -21.76 16.34
N PRO A 335 37.10 -21.41 16.74
CA PRO A 335 36.32 -22.19 17.68
C PRO A 335 36.16 -23.67 17.29
N LEU A 336 36.43 -24.59 18.22
CA LEU A 336 36.36 -26.04 17.97
C LEU A 336 34.97 -26.50 17.54
N ASN A 337 33.92 -25.84 18.03
CA ASN A 337 32.53 -26.13 17.66
C ASN A 337 32.18 -25.72 16.22
N LEU A 338 33.05 -24.98 15.53
CA LEU A 338 32.97 -24.76 14.08
C LEU A 338 33.79 -25.81 13.34
N LEU A 339 35.04 -26.04 13.76
CA LEU A 339 35.94 -27.02 13.12
C LEU A 339 35.37 -28.44 13.11
N PHE A 340 34.66 -28.82 14.16
CA PHE A 340 34.05 -30.16 14.29
C PHE A 340 32.54 -30.16 14.00
N LYS A 341 32.00 -29.10 13.42
CA LYS A 341 30.58 -29.04 13.07
C LYS A 341 30.30 -29.95 11.86
N GLN A 342 29.54 -31.01 12.08
CA GLN A 342 29.18 -31.95 11.02
C GLN A 342 28.39 -31.25 9.91
N GLY A 343 28.78 -31.49 8.66
CA GLY A 343 28.12 -30.94 7.47
C GLY A 343 28.35 -29.45 7.24
N LEU A 344 29.27 -28.81 7.97
CA LEU A 344 29.70 -27.44 7.70
C LEU A 344 30.80 -27.45 6.64
N ASN A 345 30.54 -26.81 5.51
CA ASN A 345 31.57 -26.41 4.55
C ASN A 345 32.15 -25.06 5.01
N TYR A 346 33.44 -25.01 5.31
CA TYR A 346 34.09 -23.78 5.77
C TYR A 346 35.38 -23.49 5.02
N GLN A 347 35.75 -22.21 4.99
CA GLN A 347 37.06 -21.78 4.52
C GLN A 347 37.55 -20.61 5.36
N PHE A 348 38.65 -20.83 6.10
CA PHE A 348 39.28 -19.82 6.97
C PHE A 348 40.60 -19.28 6.41
N LEU A 349 41.21 -20.00 5.47
CA LEU A 349 42.50 -19.68 4.85
C LEU A 349 42.34 -19.61 3.32
N PRO A 350 43.19 -18.87 2.59
CA PRO A 350 44.36 -18.09 3.05
C PRO A 350 43.99 -16.72 3.66
N GLY A 351 45.01 -15.91 3.95
CA GLY A 351 44.82 -14.49 4.24
C GLY A 351 44.11 -14.20 5.57
N ASN A 352 44.38 -14.95 6.63
CA ASN A 352 44.03 -14.58 8.01
C ASN A 352 45.23 -14.92 8.91
N ASN A 353 45.30 -14.34 10.11
CA ASN A 353 46.41 -14.52 11.04
C ASN A 353 46.01 -15.34 12.29
N PHE A 354 45.43 -16.53 12.05
CA PHE A 354 44.99 -17.43 13.12
C PHE A 354 46.15 -18.10 13.86
N SER A 355 46.01 -18.24 15.17
CA SER A 355 46.94 -18.93 16.06
C SER A 355 46.18 -19.78 17.10
N PRO A 356 46.30 -21.13 17.06
CA PRO A 356 47.02 -21.92 16.07
C PRO A 356 46.35 -21.88 14.68
N ARG A 357 47.11 -22.23 13.64
CA ARG A 357 46.61 -22.30 12.26
C ARG A 357 45.50 -23.38 12.17
N PRO A 358 44.29 -23.05 11.65
CA PRO A 358 43.22 -24.03 11.49
C PRO A 358 43.55 -25.06 10.40
N PRO A 359 42.91 -26.24 10.44
CA PRO A 359 43.02 -27.23 9.37
C PRO A 359 42.58 -26.63 8.02
N ARG A 360 43.21 -27.13 6.94
CA ARG A 360 42.92 -26.68 5.56
C ARG A 360 41.55 -27.12 5.11
#